data_AF-A0A3C1GKZ8-F1
#
_entry.id   AF-A0A3C1GKZ8-F1
#
_cell.length_a   1.000
_cell.length_b   1.000
_cell.length_c   1.000
_cell.angle_alpha   90.00
_cell.angle_beta   90.00
_cell.angle_gamma   90.00
#
_symmetry.space_group_name_H-M   'P 1'
#
loop_
_entity.id
_entity.type
_entity.pdbx_description
1 polymer ?
#
loop_
_entity_poly.entity_id
_entity_poly.type
_entity_poly.pdbx_seq_one_letter_code
_entity_poly.pdbx_strand_id
1 'polypeptide(L)'
;MSGYRALCAERDALRARGVYRGLGLCTFLELTTPGPAFYGVGGARISSQDGCTIKLEPSGKLTCMTGVTEQGQGTDAMIAQVVATVVGVP
;
A
#
# COMPACT_ATOMS: atom_id res chain seq x y z
N MET A 1 16.60 3.09 -17.85
CA MET A 1 16.45 2.78 -19.29
C MET A 1 17.55 1.85 -19.87
N SER A 2 18.73 1.70 -19.23
CA SER A 2 19.78 0.77 -19.72
C SER A 2 19.40 -0.71 -19.61
N GLY A 3 18.69 -1.11 -18.55
CA GLY A 3 18.31 -2.51 -18.32
C GLY A 3 17.33 -3.09 -19.34
N TYR A 4 16.39 -2.31 -19.84
CA TYR A 4 15.37 -2.82 -20.79
C TYR A 4 15.99 -3.23 -22.13
N ARG A 5 16.94 -2.44 -22.65
CA ARG A 5 17.65 -2.76 -23.90
C ARG A 5 18.47 -4.04 -23.75
N ALA A 6 19.11 -4.24 -22.61
CA ALA A 6 19.85 -5.47 -22.32
C ALA A 6 18.92 -6.70 -22.27
N LEU A 7 17.75 -6.59 -21.62
CA LEU A 7 16.73 -7.65 -21.58
C LEU A 7 16.20 -8.00 -22.98
N CYS A 8 16.05 -7.01 -23.87
CA CYS A 8 15.70 -7.26 -25.28
C CYS A 8 16.80 -8.04 -26.02
N ALA A 9 18.06 -7.65 -25.84
CA ALA A 9 19.18 -8.35 -26.48
C ALA A 9 19.31 -9.81 -25.98
N GLU A 10 19.12 -10.05 -24.68
CA GLU A 10 19.12 -11.41 -24.11
C GLU A 10 17.95 -12.25 -24.65
N ARG A 11 16.73 -11.68 -24.71
CA ARG A 11 15.56 -12.33 -25.30
C ARG A 11 15.87 -12.81 -26.73
N ASP A 12 16.49 -11.95 -27.53
CA ASP A 12 16.79 -12.25 -28.92
C ASP A 12 17.87 -13.34 -29.06
N ALA A 13 18.88 -13.33 -28.19
CA ALA A 13 19.88 -14.40 -28.12
C ALA A 13 19.29 -15.76 -27.68
N LEU A 14 18.33 -15.76 -26.75
CA LEU A 14 17.66 -16.96 -26.26
C LEU A 14 16.75 -17.61 -27.30
N ARG A 15 16.13 -16.82 -28.19
CA ARG A 15 15.34 -17.34 -29.31
C ARG A 15 16.16 -18.24 -30.24
N ALA A 16 17.43 -17.90 -30.47
CA ALA A 16 18.34 -18.74 -31.27
C ALA A 16 18.59 -20.13 -30.65
N ARG A 17 18.28 -20.30 -29.37
CA ARG A 17 18.42 -21.57 -28.63
C ARG A 17 17.07 -22.27 -28.39
N GLY A 18 15.99 -21.82 -29.05
CA GLY A 18 14.65 -22.35 -28.86
C GLY A 18 13.97 -21.95 -27.54
N VAL A 19 14.52 -20.96 -26.83
CA VAL A 19 13.94 -20.44 -25.57
C VAL A 19 13.15 -19.17 -25.84
N TYR A 20 11.82 -19.24 -25.68
CA TYR A 20 10.90 -18.14 -25.98
C TYR A 20 10.57 -17.30 -24.74
N ARG A 21 11.51 -16.46 -24.31
CA ARG A 21 11.29 -15.51 -23.22
C ARG A 21 10.45 -14.32 -23.67
N GLY A 22 9.54 -13.84 -22.81
CA GLY A 22 8.74 -12.63 -23.02
C GLY A 22 9.11 -11.52 -22.03
N LEU A 23 8.88 -10.27 -22.42
CA LEU A 23 9.02 -9.09 -21.55
C LEU A 23 7.66 -8.40 -21.45
N GLY A 24 7.07 -8.38 -20.25
CA GLY A 24 5.80 -7.71 -19.97
C GLY A 24 6.02 -6.40 -19.23
N LEU A 25 5.33 -5.34 -19.66
CA LEU A 25 5.23 -4.07 -18.94
C LEU A 25 3.76 -3.82 -18.67
N CYS A 26 3.42 -3.48 -17.43
CA CYS A 26 2.08 -3.11 -17.02
C CYS A 26 2.15 -1.80 -16.23
N THR A 27 1.36 -0.82 -16.66
CA THR A 27 1.11 0.41 -15.91
C THR A 27 -0.36 0.44 -15.58
N PHE A 28 -0.69 0.57 -14.31
CA PHE A 28 -2.07 0.62 -13.85
C PHE A 28 -2.22 1.73 -12.80
N LEU A 29 -3.46 2.19 -12.66
CA LEU A 29 -3.89 3.02 -11.55
C LEU A 29 -4.80 2.13 -10.71
N GLU A 30 -4.54 2.10 -9.42
CA GLU A 30 -5.35 1.35 -8.46
C GLU A 30 -6.01 2.30 -7.50
N LEU A 31 -7.31 2.10 -7.29
CA LEU A 31 -8.02 2.79 -6.22
C LEU A 31 -7.68 2.11 -4.90
N THR A 32 -7.10 2.84 -3.96
CA THR A 32 -6.63 2.27 -2.69
C THR A 32 -7.73 2.19 -1.64
N THR A 33 -8.18 3.33 -1.13
CA THR A 33 -9.16 3.43 -0.05
C THR A 33 -10.38 4.19 -0.53
N PRO A 34 -11.39 3.50 -1.07
CA PRO A 34 -12.65 4.14 -1.43
C PRO A 34 -13.34 4.69 -0.18
N GLY A 35 -13.67 5.98 -0.22
CA GLY A 35 -14.35 6.70 0.85
C GLY A 35 -15.74 7.18 0.43
N PRO A 36 -16.37 8.08 1.21
CA PRO A 36 -17.76 8.47 1.00
C PRO A 36 -17.96 9.17 -0.35
N ALA A 37 -16.94 9.92 -0.80
CA ALA A 37 -16.93 10.56 -2.12
C ALA A 37 -16.99 9.54 -3.28
N PHE A 38 -16.43 8.34 -3.12
CA PHE A 38 -16.45 7.32 -4.16
C PHE A 38 -17.73 6.48 -4.09
N TYR A 39 -18.09 6.00 -2.90
CA TYR A 39 -19.28 5.16 -2.73
C TYR A 39 -20.58 5.89 -3.05
N GLY A 40 -20.70 7.17 -2.66
CA GLY A 40 -21.88 7.98 -2.95
C GLY A 40 -22.13 8.16 -4.45
N VAL A 41 -21.08 8.50 -5.20
CA VAL A 41 -21.16 8.62 -6.67
C VAL A 41 -21.44 7.26 -7.32
N GLY A 42 -20.86 6.18 -6.79
CA GLY A 42 -21.09 4.82 -7.27
C GLY A 42 -22.46 4.24 -6.92
N GLY A 43 -23.33 4.97 -6.21
CA GLY A 43 -24.65 4.49 -5.77
C GLY A 43 -24.59 3.40 -4.70
N ALA A 44 -23.41 3.09 -4.18
CA ALA A 44 -23.20 2.11 -3.12
C ALA A 44 -23.60 2.74 -1.78
N ARG A 45 -24.59 2.13 -1.10
CA ARG A 45 -25.08 2.58 0.21
C ARG A 45 -24.16 2.09 1.34
N ILE A 46 -22.92 2.59 1.36
CA ILE A 46 -21.89 2.23 2.33
C ILE A 46 -21.52 3.47 3.15
N SER A 47 -21.65 3.38 4.48
CA SER A 47 -21.05 4.37 5.38
C SER A 47 -19.55 4.09 5.46
N SER A 48 -18.74 5.09 5.16
CA SER A 48 -17.28 5.03 5.25
C SER A 48 -16.84 6.02 6.31
N GLN A 49 -17.01 5.62 7.56
CA GLN A 49 -16.46 6.31 8.72
C GLN A 49 -15.48 5.38 9.40
N ASP A 50 -14.27 5.89 9.63
CA ASP A 50 -13.24 5.21 10.39
C ASP A 50 -12.59 6.23 11.32
N GLY A 51 -12.08 5.75 12.44
CA GLY A 51 -11.53 6.59 13.48
C GLY A 51 -10.60 5.80 14.38
N CYS A 52 -9.79 6.54 15.13
CA CYS A 52 -8.95 5.96 16.17
C CYS A 52 -9.03 6.80 17.45
N THR A 53 -8.79 6.16 18.58
CA THR A 53 -8.59 6.83 19.86
C THR A 53 -7.13 6.72 20.23
N ILE A 54 -6.49 7.86 20.46
CA ILE A 54 -5.11 7.92 20.94
C ILE A 54 -5.13 8.40 22.38
N LYS A 55 -4.44 7.67 23.26
CA LYS A 55 -4.32 7.99 24.68
C LYS A 55 -2.86 8.13 25.08
N LEU A 56 -2.54 9.24 25.75
CA LEU A 56 -1.27 9.41 26.46
C LEU A 56 -1.36 8.76 27.84
N GLU A 57 -0.50 7.79 28.11
CA GLU A 57 -0.42 7.11 29.40
C GLU A 57 0.47 7.91 30.38
N PRO A 58 0.28 7.78 31.71
CA PRO A 58 1.11 8.45 32.71
C PRO A 58 2.62 8.14 32.60
N SER A 59 2.98 7.01 31.97
CA SER A 59 4.36 6.64 31.68
C SER A 59 5.00 7.44 30.54
N GLY A 60 4.24 8.29 29.85
CA GLY A 60 4.66 9.01 28.65
C GLY A 60 4.51 8.21 27.35
N LYS A 61 4.02 6.96 27.42
CA LYS A 61 3.73 6.14 26.23
C LYS A 61 2.40 6.52 25.60
N LEU A 62 2.22 6.19 24.32
CA LEU A 62 0.97 6.33 23.58
C LEU A 62 0.33 4.97 23.35
N THR A 63 -0.99 4.90 23.53
CA THR A 63 -1.83 3.77 23.11
C THR A 63 -2.74 4.25 21.98
N CYS A 64 -2.71 3.59 20.83
CA CYS A 64 -3.63 3.84 19.72
C CYS A 64 -4.60 2.66 19.59
N MET A 65 -5.90 2.95 19.61
CA MET A 65 -6.96 1.97 19.37
C MET A 65 -7.67 2.32 18.06
N THR A 66 -7.60 1.41 17.09
CA THR A 66 -8.17 1.57 15.74
C THR A 66 -9.07 0.38 15.40
N GLY A 67 -10.01 0.58 14.47
CA GLY A 67 -10.80 -0.50 13.89
C GLY A 67 -10.09 -1.26 12.76
N VAL A 68 -8.93 -0.77 12.29
CA VAL A 68 -8.18 -1.42 11.21
C VAL A 68 -7.55 -2.72 11.73
N THR A 69 -7.79 -3.82 11.02
CA THR A 69 -7.29 -5.15 11.43
C THR A 69 -5.92 -5.44 10.83
N GLU A 70 -5.03 -6.02 11.61
CA GLU A 70 -3.75 -6.57 11.17
C GLU A 70 -3.90 -8.06 10.79
N GLN A 71 -3.41 -8.44 9.62
CA GLN A 71 -3.44 -9.83 9.11
C GLN A 71 -2.09 -10.29 8.54
N GLY A 72 -1.06 -9.45 8.59
CA GLY A 72 0.29 -9.67 8.06
C GLY A 72 0.80 -8.55 7.15
N GLN A 73 -0.01 -7.52 6.86
CA GLN A 73 0.34 -6.40 5.99
C GLN A 73 1.18 -5.32 6.69
N GLY A 74 1.33 -5.37 8.02
CA GLY A 74 2.14 -4.40 8.77
C GLY A 74 1.40 -3.08 9.10
N THR A 75 0.08 -3.13 9.14
CA THR A 75 -0.78 -2.06 9.65
C THR A 75 -0.37 -1.59 11.04
N ASP A 76 -0.11 -2.48 11.99
CA ASP A 76 0.21 -2.07 13.38
C ASP A 76 1.51 -1.25 13.43
N ALA A 77 2.53 -1.67 12.68
CA ALA A 77 3.80 -0.97 12.58
C ALA A 77 3.64 0.40 11.90
N MET A 78 2.88 0.45 10.81
CA MET A 78 2.59 1.69 10.09
C MET A 78 1.81 2.68 10.97
N ILE A 79 0.78 2.23 11.67
CA ILE A 79 -0.02 3.08 12.57
C ILE A 79 0.85 3.64 13.69
N ALA A 80 1.72 2.83 14.30
CA ALA A 80 2.65 3.31 15.31
C ALA A 80 3.54 4.44 14.78
N GLN A 81 4.07 4.32 13.55
CA GLN A 81 4.89 5.37 12.92
C GLN A 81 4.09 6.64 12.63
N VAL A 82 2.86 6.52 12.13
CA VAL A 82 1.97 7.66 11.87
C VAL A 82 1.65 8.39 13.18
N VAL A 83 1.27 7.65 14.24
CA VAL A 83 0.95 8.23 15.55
C VAL A 83 2.17 8.92 16.15
N ALA A 84 3.35 8.29 16.12
CA ALA A 84 4.58 8.88 16.61
C ALA A 84 4.90 10.20 15.88
N THR A 85 4.77 10.19 14.55
CA THR A 85 5.00 11.38 13.70
C THR A 85 4.03 12.51 14.01
N VAL A 86 2.74 12.22 14.10
CA VAL A 86 1.69 13.23 14.32
C VAL A 86 1.78 13.85 15.72
N VAL A 87 2.09 13.04 16.72
CA VAL A 87 2.21 13.51 18.11
C VAL A 87 3.60 14.13 18.38
N GLY A 88 4.62 13.80 17.59
CA GLY A 88 5.97 14.34 17.72
C GLY A 88 6.81 13.62 18.77
N VAL A 89 6.66 12.30 18.87
CA VAL A 89 7.43 11.44 19.78
C VAL A 89 8.28 10.43 18.98
N PRO A 90 9.33 9.84 19.59
CA PRO A 90 10.10 8.77 18.97
C PRO A 90 9.26 7.53 18.61
#